data_AF-G2Y3P6-F1
#
_entry.id   AF-G2Y3P6-F1
#
_cell.length_a   1.000
_cell.length_b   1.000
_cell.length_c   1.000
_cell.angle_alpha   90.00
_cell.angle_beta   90.00
_cell.angle_gamma   90.00
#
_symmetry.space_group_name_H-M   'P 1'
#
loop_
_entity.id
_entity.type
_entity.pdbx_description
1 polymer ?
#
loop_
_entity_poly.entity_id
_entity_poly.type
_entity_poly.pdbx_seq_one_letter_code
_entity_poly.pdbx_strand_id
1 'polypeptide(L)'
;MPLPRATVPIIQILEAPQCALNDSTPIAQLLNERFTEGDGYRDLKGVEEVRAYEDEEVRGLGGVILKWIVYDVFENALDGGDGSREYFRRTREEFFGCGLEDVVGVRGGGEAVLLEELRGRWAGLRERMRRDDGEGDPTYVDFYDAANVKWVGAASEEKLQKLMDLYGDDTFVKLMKKVEPWSR
;
A
#
# COMPACT_ATOMS: atom_id res chain seq x y z
N MET A 1 -26.39 -4.15 14.59
CA MET A 1 -25.58 -3.47 13.57
C MET A 1 -24.17 -4.02 13.66
N PRO A 2 -23.55 -4.49 12.57
CA PRO A 2 -22.12 -4.80 12.62
C PRO A 2 -21.37 -3.53 13.06
N LEU A 3 -20.41 -3.69 13.98
CA LEU A 3 -19.54 -2.58 14.39
C LEU A 3 -18.89 -1.99 13.13
N PRO A 4 -18.76 -0.65 13.03
CA PRO A 4 -17.99 -0.07 11.93
C PRO A 4 -16.59 -0.71 11.91
N ARG A 5 -16.15 -1.15 10.73
CA ARG A 5 -14.79 -1.65 10.55
C ARG A 5 -13.84 -0.47 10.78
N ALA A 6 -13.30 -0.35 11.98
CA ALA A 6 -12.23 0.58 12.26
C ALA A 6 -10.95 0.07 11.59
N THR A 7 -10.44 0.84 10.64
CA THR A 7 -9.18 0.57 9.95
C THR A 7 -8.17 1.65 10.30
N VAL A 8 -6.89 1.27 10.32
CA VAL A 8 -5.76 2.20 10.37
C VAL A 8 -5.33 2.55 8.93
N PRO A 9 -4.73 3.73 8.69
CA PRO A 9 -4.37 4.77 9.67
C PRO A 9 -5.58 5.57 10.20
N ILE A 10 -5.42 6.08 11.43
CA ILE A 10 -6.31 7.04 12.08
C ILE A 10 -5.44 8.19 12.56
N ILE A 11 -5.83 9.44 12.29
CA ILE A 11 -5.18 10.63 12.86
C ILE A 11 -6.16 11.40 13.74
N GLN A 12 -5.61 12.20 14.64
CA GLN A 12 -6.34 13.19 15.42
C GLN A 12 -5.66 14.56 15.28
N ILE A 13 -6.38 15.54 14.74
CA ILE A 13 -5.95 16.94 14.74
C ILE A 13 -6.36 17.57 16.07
N LEU A 14 -5.37 17.96 16.87
CA LEU A 14 -5.58 18.55 18.21
C LEU A 14 -5.84 20.07 18.15
N GLU A 15 -5.46 20.71 17.05
CA GLU A 15 -5.76 22.10 16.77
C GLU A 15 -7.24 22.29 16.44
N ALA A 16 -7.82 23.44 16.80
CA ALA A 16 -9.22 23.74 16.56
C ALA A 16 -9.51 24.06 15.07
N PRO A 17 -10.64 23.59 14.50
CA PRO A 17 -11.55 22.62 15.09
C PRO A 17 -10.94 21.22 15.09
N GLN A 18 -10.99 20.59 16.27
CA GLN A 18 -10.46 19.25 16.50
C GLN A 18 -11.26 18.23 15.70
N CYS A 19 -10.56 17.25 15.12
CA CYS A 19 -11.20 16.14 14.44
C CYS A 19 -10.36 14.86 14.55
N ALA A 20 -11.02 13.73 14.38
CA ALA A 20 -10.39 12.44 14.20
C ALA A 20 -10.93 11.81 12.92
N LEU A 21 -10.05 11.24 12.11
CA LEU A 21 -10.38 10.68 10.81
C LEU A 21 -9.59 9.40 10.58
N ASN A 22 -10.24 8.40 9.99
CA ASN A 22 -9.63 7.19 9.48
C ASN A 22 -9.74 7.16 7.95
N ASP A 23 -8.99 6.27 7.29
CA ASP A 23 -8.81 6.19 5.83
C ASP A 23 -7.75 7.18 5.31
N SER A 24 -6.72 6.67 4.64
CA SER A 24 -5.55 7.44 4.21
C SER A 24 -5.90 8.56 3.25
N THR A 25 -6.90 8.39 2.37
CA THR A 25 -7.21 9.40 1.34
C THR A 25 -7.95 10.60 1.93
N PRO A 26 -9.04 10.43 2.71
CA PRO A 26 -9.63 11.53 3.48
C PRO A 26 -8.64 12.19 4.44
N ILE A 27 -7.72 11.41 5.03
CA ILE A 27 -6.63 11.95 5.84
C ILE A 27 -5.74 12.89 5.00
N ALA A 28 -5.28 12.47 3.83
CA ALA A 28 -4.44 13.29 2.96
C ALA A 28 -5.15 14.59 2.52
N GLN A 29 -6.43 14.52 2.18
CA GLN A 29 -7.26 15.69 1.85
C GLN A 29 -7.31 16.68 3.02
N LEU A 30 -7.63 16.19 4.22
CA LEU A 30 -7.67 17.01 5.42
C LEU A 30 -6.32 17.65 5.73
N LEU A 31 -5.21 16.92 5.54
CA LEU A 31 -3.87 17.45 5.77
C LEU A 31 -3.52 18.58 4.79
N ASN A 32 -3.83 18.43 3.50
CA ASN A 32 -3.65 19.53 2.52
C ASN A 32 -4.51 20.75 2.85
N GLU A 33 -5.76 20.54 3.29
CA GLU A 33 -6.67 21.63 3.65
C GLU A 33 -6.21 22.39 4.90
N ARG A 34 -5.65 21.70 5.89
CA ARG A 34 -5.29 22.26 7.20
C ARG A 34 -3.88 22.81 7.28
N PHE A 35 -2.95 22.23 6.53
CA PHE A 35 -1.53 22.53 6.61
C PHE A 35 -1.04 22.98 5.24
N THR A 36 -1.09 24.29 5.00
CA THR A 36 -0.89 24.86 3.67
C THR A 36 0.56 25.27 3.40
N GLU A 37 0.86 25.62 2.16
CA GLU A 37 2.14 26.24 1.79
C GLU A 37 2.40 27.56 2.55
N GLY A 38 1.35 28.29 2.91
CA GLY A 38 1.46 29.49 3.74
C GLY A 38 1.99 29.19 5.15
N ASP A 39 1.78 27.97 5.63
CA ASP A 39 2.22 27.48 6.94
C ASP A 39 3.55 26.71 6.86
N GLY A 40 4.16 26.65 5.66
CA GLY A 40 5.43 25.98 5.40
C GLY A 40 5.32 24.49 5.05
N TYR A 41 4.11 23.96 4.82
CA TYR A 41 3.89 22.59 4.40
C TYR A 41 3.73 22.48 2.89
N ARG A 42 4.19 21.39 2.28
CA ARG A 42 4.02 21.19 0.84
C ARG A 42 2.61 20.73 0.52
N ASP A 43 2.04 21.26 -0.55
CA ASP A 43 0.77 20.76 -1.08
C ASP A 43 0.96 19.41 -1.80
N LEU A 44 0.34 18.35 -1.26
CA LEU A 44 0.43 17.02 -1.84
C LEU A 44 -0.46 16.91 -3.07
N LYS A 45 0.14 16.89 -4.25
CA LYS A 45 -0.59 16.79 -5.53
C LYS A 45 -1.16 15.39 -5.74
N GLY A 46 -2.21 15.27 -6.54
CA GLY A 46 -2.72 13.97 -6.99
C GLY A 46 -3.67 13.26 -6.01
N VAL A 47 -4.11 13.94 -4.94
CA VAL A 47 -4.95 13.32 -3.88
C VAL A 47 -6.35 13.01 -4.38
N GLU A 48 -6.96 13.88 -5.19
CA GLU A 48 -8.31 13.66 -5.74
C GLU A 48 -8.33 12.59 -6.82
N GLU A 49 -7.22 12.44 -7.54
CA GLU A 49 -7.04 11.54 -8.67
C GLU A 49 -6.83 10.07 -8.24
N VAL A 50 -6.44 9.83 -6.99
CA VAL A 50 -6.10 8.49 -6.51
C VAL A 50 -7.30 7.54 -6.54
N ARG A 51 -8.52 8.01 -6.30
CA ARG A 51 -9.70 7.14 -6.33
C ARG A 51 -9.96 6.63 -7.74
N ALA A 52 -9.86 7.50 -8.73
CA ALA A 52 -9.97 7.10 -10.13
C ALA A 52 -8.82 6.14 -10.50
N TYR A 53 -7.59 6.42 -10.04
CA TYR A 53 -6.46 5.53 -10.23
C TYR A 53 -6.69 4.13 -9.62
N GLU A 54 -7.21 4.06 -8.40
CA GLU A 54 -7.54 2.79 -7.73
C GLU A 54 -8.65 2.03 -8.44
N ASP A 55 -9.70 2.72 -8.89
CA ASP A 55 -10.86 2.09 -9.51
C ASP A 55 -10.61 1.66 -10.97
N GLU A 56 -9.75 2.40 -11.69
CA GLU A 56 -9.57 2.24 -13.14
C GLU A 56 -8.23 1.58 -13.51
N GLU A 57 -7.13 1.88 -12.81
CA GLU A 57 -5.79 1.41 -13.19
C GLU A 57 -5.29 0.26 -12.32
N VAL A 58 -5.39 0.37 -11.00
CA VAL A 58 -4.85 -0.62 -10.04
C VAL A 58 -5.92 -1.41 -9.31
N ARG A 59 -7.11 -1.55 -9.91
CA ARG A 59 -8.26 -2.20 -9.27
C ARG A 59 -7.91 -3.57 -8.71
N GLY A 60 -8.09 -3.71 -7.39
CA GLY A 60 -7.85 -4.95 -6.66
C GLY A 60 -6.36 -5.28 -6.44
N LEU A 61 -5.42 -4.36 -6.72
CA LEU A 61 -3.99 -4.52 -6.47
C LEU A 61 -3.71 -4.97 -5.04
N GLY A 62 -4.23 -4.26 -4.05
CA GLY A 62 -4.05 -4.61 -2.64
C GLY A 62 -4.56 -6.02 -2.30
N GLY A 63 -5.60 -6.49 -2.98
CA GLY A 63 -6.10 -7.86 -2.83
C GLY A 63 -5.15 -8.93 -3.40
N VAL A 64 -4.47 -8.63 -4.51
CA VAL A 64 -3.45 -9.51 -5.11
C VAL A 64 -2.21 -9.54 -4.22
N ILE A 65 -1.73 -8.38 -3.76
CA ILE A 65 -0.61 -8.26 -2.83
C ILE A 65 -0.91 -9.04 -1.55
N LEU A 66 -2.09 -8.81 -0.93
CA LEU A 66 -2.48 -9.51 0.30
C LEU A 66 -2.46 -11.02 0.09
N LYS A 67 -3.08 -11.55 -0.97
CA LYS A 67 -3.03 -13.00 -1.27
C LYS A 67 -1.60 -13.52 -1.39
N TRP A 68 -0.69 -12.71 -1.92
CA TRP A 68 0.69 -13.10 -2.11
C TRP A 68 1.50 -13.11 -0.81
N ILE A 69 1.30 -12.13 0.08
CA ILE A 69 2.17 -11.92 1.25
C ILE A 69 1.52 -12.21 2.61
N VAL A 70 0.23 -12.59 2.68
CA VAL A 70 -0.51 -12.67 3.96
C VAL A 70 0.15 -13.59 4.98
N TYR A 71 0.73 -14.71 4.53
CA TYR A 71 1.43 -15.63 5.42
C TYR A 71 2.73 -15.01 5.95
N ASP A 72 3.49 -14.34 5.09
CA ASP A 72 4.73 -13.65 5.49
C ASP A 72 4.44 -12.48 6.44
N VAL A 73 3.31 -11.77 6.25
CA VAL A 73 2.86 -10.74 7.21
C VAL A 73 2.65 -11.36 8.58
N PHE A 74 1.95 -12.50 8.65
CA PHE A 74 1.72 -13.20 9.91
C PHE A 74 3.02 -13.65 10.57
N GLU A 75 3.97 -14.17 9.79
CA GLU A 75 5.24 -14.69 10.30
C GLU A 75 6.22 -13.60 10.73
N ASN A 76 6.33 -12.51 9.97
CA ASN A 76 7.47 -11.61 10.05
C ASN A 76 7.12 -10.17 10.46
N ALA A 77 5.88 -9.71 10.25
CA ALA A 77 5.54 -8.28 10.36
C ALA A 77 4.67 -7.92 11.56
N LEU A 78 4.20 -8.91 12.33
CA LEU A 78 3.30 -8.71 13.47
C LEU A 78 3.99 -9.05 14.80
N ASP A 79 3.72 -8.22 15.82
CA ASP A 79 4.19 -8.47 17.18
C ASP A 79 3.55 -9.75 17.76
N GLY A 80 4.37 -10.58 18.40
CA GLY A 80 3.94 -11.85 18.99
C GLY A 80 3.31 -11.73 20.38
N GLY A 81 3.47 -10.60 21.06
CA GLY A 81 3.09 -10.38 22.45
C GLY A 81 1.84 -9.52 22.68
N ASP A 82 1.35 -8.81 21.66
CA ASP A 82 0.21 -7.87 21.79
C ASP A 82 -1.14 -8.48 21.35
N GLY A 83 -1.14 -9.73 20.87
CA GLY A 83 -2.32 -10.42 20.34
C GLY A 83 -2.63 -10.14 18.86
N SER A 84 -1.86 -9.29 18.17
CA SER A 84 -2.05 -8.96 16.75
C SER A 84 -1.92 -10.19 15.87
N ARG A 85 -0.96 -11.08 16.12
CA ARG A 85 -0.80 -12.34 15.37
C ARG A 85 -2.03 -13.23 15.43
N GLU A 86 -2.59 -13.45 16.62
CA GLU A 86 -3.77 -14.30 16.80
C GLU A 86 -5.00 -13.69 16.11
N TYR A 87 -5.22 -12.39 16.34
CA TYR A 87 -6.33 -11.68 15.70
C TYR A 87 -6.21 -11.69 14.18
N PHE A 88 -5.01 -11.41 13.64
CA PHE A 88 -4.75 -11.41 12.21
C PHE A 88 -4.98 -12.80 11.62
N ARG A 89 -4.37 -13.86 12.18
CA ARG A 89 -4.56 -15.23 11.70
C ARG A 89 -6.04 -15.58 11.63
N ARG A 90 -6.76 -15.48 12.75
CA ARG A 90 -8.18 -15.84 12.83
C ARG A 90 -9.02 -15.11 11.77
N THR A 91 -8.86 -13.80 11.67
CA THR A 91 -9.69 -12.98 10.78
C THR A 91 -9.34 -13.18 9.30
N ARG A 92 -8.07 -13.44 8.96
CA ARG A 92 -7.65 -13.64 7.57
C ARG A 92 -7.95 -15.07 7.12
N GLU A 93 -7.78 -16.07 7.97
CA GLU A 93 -8.21 -17.45 7.68
C GLU A 93 -9.72 -17.52 7.49
N GLU A 94 -10.51 -16.82 8.31
CA GLU A 94 -11.97 -16.73 8.11
C GLU A 94 -12.31 -16.06 6.77
N PHE A 95 -11.64 -14.96 6.44
CA PHE A 95 -11.86 -14.24 5.17
C PHE A 95 -11.49 -15.08 3.95
N PHE A 96 -10.36 -15.79 3.99
CA PHE A 96 -9.90 -16.64 2.87
C PHE A 96 -10.52 -18.04 2.91
N GLY A 97 -11.11 -18.49 4.02
CA GLY A 97 -11.64 -19.84 4.17
C GLY A 97 -10.60 -20.96 4.03
N CYS A 98 -9.34 -20.69 4.35
CA CYS A 98 -8.22 -21.66 4.34
C CYS A 98 -7.10 -21.16 5.27
N GLY A 99 -6.12 -22.03 5.58
CA GLY A 99 -4.91 -21.64 6.33
C GLY A 99 -4.12 -20.58 5.59
N LEU A 100 -3.42 -19.70 6.33
CA LEU A 100 -2.67 -18.59 5.72
C LEU A 100 -1.58 -19.09 4.77
N GLU A 101 -0.91 -20.17 5.13
CA GLU A 101 0.12 -20.85 4.35
C GLU A 101 -0.38 -21.35 2.98
N ASP A 102 -1.68 -21.65 2.88
CA ASP A 102 -2.30 -22.20 1.67
C ASP A 102 -2.86 -21.12 0.73
N VAL A 103 -2.94 -19.85 1.17
CA VAL A 103 -3.64 -18.79 0.43
C VAL A 103 -3.09 -18.61 -0.97
N VAL A 104 -1.77 -18.65 -1.15
CA VAL A 104 -1.14 -18.51 -2.47
C VAL A 104 -1.62 -19.60 -3.44
N GLY A 105 -1.69 -20.85 -2.98
CA GLY A 105 -2.14 -21.97 -3.81
C GLY A 105 -3.65 -21.99 -4.03
N VAL A 106 -4.42 -21.91 -2.94
CA VAL A 106 -5.88 -22.12 -2.93
C VAL A 106 -6.65 -20.91 -3.45
N ARG A 107 -6.18 -19.68 -3.13
CA ARG A 107 -6.87 -18.43 -3.48
C ARG A 107 -6.11 -17.57 -4.48
N GLY A 108 -4.80 -17.79 -4.61
CA GLY A 108 -3.95 -17.10 -5.57
C GLY A 108 -3.74 -17.83 -6.89
N GLY A 109 -4.01 -19.14 -6.96
CA GLY A 109 -3.72 -19.96 -8.14
C GLY A 109 -2.22 -20.22 -8.35
N GLY A 110 -1.39 -19.94 -7.34
CA GLY A 110 0.07 -20.04 -7.38
C GLY A 110 0.78 -18.70 -7.51
N GLU A 111 2.03 -18.64 -7.05
CA GLU A 111 2.83 -17.40 -7.03
C GLU A 111 3.02 -16.80 -8.43
N ALA A 112 3.27 -17.62 -9.45
CA ALA A 112 3.44 -17.14 -10.82
C ALA A 112 2.20 -16.42 -11.36
N VAL A 113 0.99 -16.88 -11.01
CA VAL A 113 -0.27 -16.24 -11.41
C VAL A 113 -0.39 -14.87 -10.74
N LEU A 114 -0.11 -14.81 -9.44
CA LEU A 114 -0.13 -13.55 -8.68
C LEU A 114 0.88 -12.54 -9.23
N LEU A 115 2.09 -12.97 -9.57
CA LEU A 115 3.12 -12.09 -10.15
C LEU A 115 2.70 -11.51 -11.51
N GLU A 116 2.11 -12.33 -12.39
CA GLU A 116 1.59 -11.83 -13.67
C GLU A 116 0.39 -10.89 -13.48
N GLU A 117 -0.45 -11.15 -12.48
CA GLU A 117 -1.53 -10.26 -12.08
C GLU A 117 -1.02 -8.91 -11.54
N LEU A 118 0.08 -8.89 -10.77
CA LEU A 118 0.73 -7.67 -10.31
C LEU A 118 1.37 -6.91 -11.49
N ARG A 119 2.03 -7.63 -12.39
CA ARG A 119 2.62 -7.07 -13.63
C ARG A 119 1.57 -6.32 -14.45
N GLY A 120 0.37 -6.89 -14.58
CA GLY A 120 -0.74 -6.25 -15.30
C GLY A 120 -1.26 -4.99 -14.61
N ARG A 121 -1.48 -5.05 -13.30
CA ARG A 121 -2.06 -3.92 -12.54
C ARG A 121 -1.10 -2.74 -12.40
N TRP A 122 0.20 -2.98 -12.28
CA TRP A 122 1.20 -1.91 -12.25
C TRP A 122 1.68 -1.44 -13.64
N ALA A 123 1.01 -1.83 -14.72
CA ALA A 123 1.38 -1.38 -16.07
C ALA A 123 1.35 0.16 -16.19
N GLY A 124 0.37 0.83 -15.55
CA GLY A 124 0.29 2.29 -15.50
C GLY A 124 1.47 2.91 -14.75
N LEU A 125 1.84 2.36 -13.59
CA LEU A 125 3.03 2.77 -12.84
C LEU A 125 4.29 2.67 -13.70
N ARG A 126 4.48 1.54 -14.39
CA ARG A 126 5.62 1.34 -15.29
C ARG A 126 5.69 2.40 -16.38
N GLU A 127 4.56 2.72 -17.02
CA GLU A 127 4.54 3.74 -18.06
C GLU A 127 4.85 5.14 -17.51
N ARG A 128 4.39 5.46 -16.29
CA ARG A 128 4.78 6.71 -15.62
C ARG A 128 6.28 6.76 -15.36
N MET A 129 6.86 5.71 -14.78
CA MET A 129 8.30 5.67 -14.43
C MET A 129 9.24 5.57 -15.64
N ARG A 130 8.72 5.25 -16.83
CA ARG A 130 9.50 5.38 -18.09
C ARG A 130 9.73 6.83 -18.50
N ARG A 131 8.83 7.73 -18.10
CA ARG A 131 8.85 9.16 -18.45
C ARG A 131 9.44 10.03 -17.32
N ASP A 132 9.73 9.42 -16.18
CA ASP A 132 10.23 10.04 -14.96
C ASP A 132 11.64 9.50 -14.66
N ASP A 133 12.51 10.32 -14.10
CA ASP A 133 13.87 9.96 -13.66
C ASP A 133 13.95 9.63 -12.16
N GLY A 134 12.80 9.71 -11.46
CA GLY A 134 12.68 9.51 -10.02
C GLY A 134 13.13 10.71 -9.20
N GLU A 135 13.36 11.88 -9.81
CA GLU A 135 13.78 13.11 -9.12
C GLU A 135 12.67 14.18 -9.02
N GLY A 136 11.57 14.01 -9.77
CA GLY A 136 10.41 14.89 -9.68
C GLY A 136 9.70 14.82 -8.33
N ASP A 137 8.92 15.85 -8.00
CA ASP A 137 8.12 15.84 -6.77
C ASP A 137 7.10 14.67 -6.79
N PRO A 138 6.98 13.90 -5.69
CA PRO A 138 6.03 12.81 -5.60
C PRO A 138 4.60 13.32 -5.48
N THR A 139 3.69 12.60 -6.14
CA THR A 139 2.24 12.74 -5.96
C THR A 139 1.72 11.74 -4.93
N TYR A 140 0.48 11.89 -4.48
CA TYR A 140 -0.15 10.93 -3.59
C TYR A 140 -0.22 9.51 -4.19
N VAL A 141 -0.34 9.39 -5.52
CA VAL A 141 -0.29 8.10 -6.23
C VAL A 141 1.10 7.46 -6.12
N ASP A 142 2.19 8.24 -6.15
CA ASP A 142 3.54 7.70 -5.95
C ASP A 142 3.70 7.15 -4.53
N PHE A 143 3.15 7.85 -3.52
CA PHE A 143 3.11 7.34 -2.15
C PHE A 143 2.23 6.10 -1.99
N TYR A 144 1.11 6.03 -2.70
CA TYR A 144 0.24 4.86 -2.70
C TYR A 144 0.96 3.61 -3.22
N ASP A 145 1.61 3.71 -4.38
CA ASP A 145 2.34 2.59 -4.96
C ASP A 145 3.55 2.21 -4.09
N ALA A 146 4.30 3.20 -3.61
CA ALA A 146 5.46 2.96 -2.76
C ALA A 146 5.08 2.33 -1.41
N ALA A 147 3.94 2.69 -0.82
CA ALA A 147 3.43 2.06 0.39
C ALA A 147 3.15 0.56 0.17
N ASN A 148 2.61 0.19 -0.99
CA ASN A 148 2.39 -1.21 -1.35
C ASN A 148 3.71 -1.97 -1.56
N VAL A 149 4.71 -1.36 -2.22
CA VAL A 149 6.06 -1.96 -2.36
C VAL A 149 6.70 -2.18 -0.99
N LYS A 150 6.61 -1.18 -0.10
CA LYS A 150 7.14 -1.28 1.26
C LYS A 150 6.41 -2.30 2.11
N TRP A 151 5.11 -2.46 1.93
CA TRP A 151 4.35 -3.48 2.63
C TRP A 151 4.84 -4.88 2.27
N VAL A 152 5.14 -5.14 0.99
CA VAL A 152 5.80 -6.39 0.56
C VAL A 152 7.16 -6.53 1.24
N GLY A 153 7.99 -5.48 1.25
CA GLY A 153 9.31 -5.51 1.90
C GLY A 153 9.27 -5.77 3.40
N ALA A 154 8.32 -5.18 4.11
CA ALA A 154 8.12 -5.42 5.54
C ALA A 154 7.67 -6.86 5.85
N ALA A 155 6.98 -7.51 4.90
CA ALA A 155 6.54 -8.88 5.04
C ALA A 155 7.61 -9.91 4.64
N SER A 156 8.33 -9.68 3.53
CA SER A 156 9.32 -10.61 2.99
C SER A 156 10.31 -9.91 2.06
N GLU A 157 11.60 -9.92 2.45
CA GLU A 157 12.70 -9.41 1.63
C GLU A 157 12.86 -10.19 0.31
N GLU A 158 12.64 -11.51 0.33
CA GLU A 158 12.66 -12.35 -0.87
C GLU A 158 11.60 -11.88 -1.88
N LYS A 159 10.36 -11.64 -1.42
CA LYS A 159 9.27 -11.17 -2.29
C LYS A 159 9.47 -9.74 -2.74
N LEU A 160 10.08 -8.89 -1.92
CA LEU A 160 10.51 -7.57 -2.35
C LEU A 160 11.49 -7.67 -3.52
N GLN A 161 12.51 -8.52 -3.44
CA GLN A 161 13.45 -8.70 -4.55
C GLN A 161 12.73 -9.17 -5.83
N LYS A 162 11.84 -10.17 -5.73
CA LYS A 162 11.01 -10.61 -6.87
C LYS A 162 10.15 -9.47 -7.44
N LEU A 163 9.61 -8.61 -6.58
CA LEU A 163 8.81 -7.46 -7.00
C LEU A 163 9.67 -6.39 -7.69
N MET A 164 10.84 -6.08 -7.13
CA MET A 164 11.78 -5.12 -7.73
C MET A 164 12.21 -5.58 -9.13
N ASP A 165 12.38 -6.89 -9.32
CA ASP A 165 12.74 -7.50 -10.61
C ASP A 165 11.54 -7.76 -11.53
N LEU A 166 10.31 -7.42 -11.11
CA LEU A 166 9.08 -7.80 -11.81
C LEU A 166 9.15 -7.45 -13.29
N TYR A 167 9.55 -6.23 -13.67
CA TYR A 167 9.64 -5.80 -15.06
C TYR A 167 11.02 -6.00 -15.71
N GLY A 168 12.05 -6.34 -14.93
CA GLY A 168 13.43 -6.35 -15.38
C GLY A 168 13.94 -4.96 -15.80
N ASP A 169 13.37 -3.88 -15.25
CA ASP A 169 13.76 -2.49 -15.49
C ASP A 169 13.77 -1.68 -14.18
N ASP A 170 14.04 -0.38 -14.26
CA ASP A 170 14.24 0.50 -13.10
C ASP A 170 12.93 1.11 -12.54
N THR A 171 11.75 0.60 -12.93
CA THR A 171 10.44 1.13 -12.53
C THR A 171 10.31 1.34 -11.02
N PHE A 172 10.52 0.28 -10.25
CA PHE A 172 10.36 0.37 -8.80
C PHE A 172 11.52 1.10 -8.13
N VAL A 173 12.72 1.04 -8.71
CA VAL A 173 13.88 1.79 -8.21
C VAL A 173 13.61 3.30 -8.28
N LYS A 174 13.09 3.78 -9.42
CA LYS A 174 12.69 5.18 -9.61
C LYS A 174 11.58 5.60 -8.66
N LEU A 175 10.53 4.78 -8.54
CA LEU A 175 9.43 5.04 -7.59
C LEU A 175 9.97 5.20 -6.16
N MET A 176 10.81 4.26 -5.71
CA MET A 176 11.36 4.27 -4.36
C MET A 176 12.30 5.46 -4.13
N LYS A 177 13.15 5.81 -5.11
CA LYS A 177 13.99 7.02 -5.08
C LYS A 177 13.13 8.28 -4.93
N LYS A 178 12.03 8.35 -5.69
CA LYS A 178 11.14 9.50 -5.71
C LYS A 178 10.50 9.78 -4.35
N VAL A 179 10.17 8.75 -3.57
CA VAL A 179 9.54 8.91 -2.24
C VAL A 179 10.54 8.83 -1.07
N GLU A 180 11.80 8.47 -1.32
CA GLU A 180 12.82 8.21 -0.30
C GLU A 180 12.95 9.35 0.74
N PRO A 181 12.97 10.64 0.36
CA PRO A 181 13.16 11.73 1.33
C PRO A 181 12.10 11.79 2.44
N TRP A 182 10.92 11.21 2.21
CA TRP A 182 9.77 11.26 3.13
C TRP A 182 9.46 9.91 3.78
N SER A 183 10.22 8.87 3.44
CA SER A 183 9.80 7.49 3.68
C SER A 183 10.94 6.68 4.30
N ARG A 184 11.68 7.26 5.22
CA ARG A 184 12.72 6.54 5.99
C ARG A 184 12.16 5.82 7.20
#